data_AF-A0A9D5JA54-F1
#
_entry.id   AF-A0A9D5JA54-F1
#
_cell.length_a   1.000
_cell.length_b   1.000
_cell.length_c   1.000
_cell.angle_alpha   90.00
_cell.angle_beta   90.00
_cell.angle_gamma   90.00
#
_symmetry.space_group_name_H-M   'P 1'
#
loop_
_entity.id
_entity.type
_entity.pdbx_description
1 polymer ?
#
loop_
_entity_poly.entity_id
_entity_poly.type
_entity_poly.pdbx_seq_one_letter_code
_entity_poly.pdbx_strand_id
1 'polypeptide(L)'
;MFARIGRRATAASAKVFAALAIWFMCFIPVSLNAATMYVMTNGTEIYSVDTTSSVLTHVASVTSGGGNVQDLAENIAGVFYFTDSAGTLYKYDPANPNAGTQTIGSTGLGSLARLSFDNAGNLITVNGGNLYVISPVTGTTLNQYAITGAPAVGGGDVVVAASGLVYVIAGDALYSLRESGGTVTPVGVVAGPTNNLTGLAIDPAGDLYACETMGPPWNLWKFSSNSPQTATKVGSYTTTGTPNDLASLPIVPFLTITKTASTQAAQGDLIGYSVLVQNSGTAAASNTAFSDPVPTGIGIVSAKCTTTGGATCTAPSITAQNVTSSFGTLPPATTITIAINGKDNSLPVGNSINTATITPSTGSPLSSSATTTIVPNSVLKTVADITQGTPATTANNAKPGDVLEYSFTYTNNTQTALANFTMKDSIPAHTTYVSGSAACVGTPSGLTCTPSGPTGGTIQWTYGNGALAPNGSVTAKFRVTVN
;
A
#
# COMPACT_ATOMS: atom_id res chain seq x y z
N MET A 1 14.49 -47.76 -47.62
CA MET A 1 14.69 -48.06 -46.18
C MET A 1 13.88 -47.06 -45.36
N PHE A 2 12.57 -47.27 -45.23
CA PHE A 2 11.73 -46.52 -44.29
C PHE A 2 10.69 -47.50 -43.75
N ALA A 3 10.93 -47.97 -42.52
CA ALA A 3 10.05 -48.87 -41.81
C ALA A 3 8.95 -48.08 -41.08
N ARG A 4 7.72 -48.57 -41.23
CA ARG A 4 6.55 -48.27 -40.39
C ARG A 4 6.86 -48.56 -38.91
N ILE A 5 6.14 -47.89 -38.00
CA ILE A 5 5.21 -48.50 -37.03
C ILE A 5 4.48 -47.38 -36.30
N GLY A 6 3.15 -47.39 -36.34
CA GLY A 6 2.30 -46.52 -35.53
C GLY A 6 2.01 -47.10 -34.15
N ARG A 7 1.62 -46.25 -33.20
CA ARG A 7 0.79 -46.61 -32.05
C ARG A 7 -0.10 -45.44 -31.65
N ARG A 8 -1.41 -45.70 -31.60
CA ARG A 8 -2.42 -44.93 -30.87
C ARG A 8 -2.21 -45.13 -29.36
N ALA A 9 -2.43 -44.07 -28.58
CA ALA A 9 -2.84 -44.11 -27.16
C ALA A 9 -3.56 -42.78 -26.87
N THR A 10 -4.89 -42.72 -26.96
CA THR A 10 -5.86 -42.72 -25.84
C THR A 10 -5.60 -41.67 -24.75
N ALA A 11 -6.56 -40.75 -24.64
CA ALA A 11 -6.69 -39.74 -23.58
C ALA A 11 -6.86 -40.37 -22.19
N ALA A 12 -6.21 -39.77 -21.18
CA ALA A 12 -6.64 -39.81 -19.78
C ALA A 12 -6.00 -38.67 -18.98
N SER A 13 -6.83 -38.09 -18.13
CA SER A 13 -6.70 -36.91 -17.27
C SER A 13 -5.63 -36.99 -16.16
N ALA A 14 -5.50 -35.87 -15.42
CA ALA A 14 -4.80 -35.65 -14.13
C ALA A 14 -3.46 -34.88 -14.30
N LYS A 15 -3.19 -33.72 -13.68
CA LYS A 15 -3.72 -33.08 -12.47
C LYS A 15 -3.58 -31.56 -12.64
N VAL A 16 -4.68 -30.83 -12.42
CA VAL A 16 -4.64 -29.38 -12.18
C VAL A 16 -4.13 -29.19 -10.75
N PHE A 17 -2.86 -28.87 -10.58
CA PHE A 17 -2.39 -28.16 -9.39
C PHE A 17 -2.57 -26.68 -9.68
N ALA A 18 -3.68 -26.10 -9.20
CA ALA A 18 -3.83 -24.66 -9.13
C ALA A 18 -2.90 -24.14 -8.03
N ALA A 19 -1.64 -23.89 -8.38
CA ALA A 19 -0.79 -23.01 -7.61
C ALA A 19 -1.43 -21.61 -7.69
N LEU A 20 -1.76 -21.06 -6.53
CA LEU A 20 -2.31 -19.73 -6.34
C LEU A 20 -1.23 -18.70 -6.74
N ALA A 21 -1.05 -18.49 -8.04
CA ALA A 21 -0.25 -17.40 -8.58
C ALA A 21 -1.10 -16.13 -8.54
N ILE A 22 -1.14 -15.51 -7.36
CA ILE A 22 -1.57 -14.12 -7.22
C ILE A 22 -0.59 -13.32 -8.07
N TRP A 23 -1.10 -12.72 -9.14
CA TRP A 23 -0.41 -11.73 -9.94
C TRP A 23 0.00 -10.58 -9.01
N PHE A 24 1.22 -10.62 -8.50
CA PHE A 24 1.92 -9.41 -8.12
C PHE A 24 2.14 -8.64 -9.43
N MET A 25 1.36 -7.58 -9.65
CA MET A 25 1.91 -6.47 -10.42
C MET A 25 3.19 -6.09 -9.68
N CYS A 26 4.32 -6.46 -10.26
CA CYS A 26 5.63 -6.01 -9.86
C CYS A 26 5.64 -4.50 -10.14
N PHE A 27 5.07 -3.71 -9.24
CA PHE A 27 5.65 -2.41 -8.97
C PHE A 27 7.03 -2.76 -8.45
N ILE A 28 8.02 -2.72 -9.34
CA ILE A 28 9.41 -2.59 -8.91
C ILE A 28 9.36 -1.35 -8.02
N PRO A 29 9.56 -1.47 -6.68
CA PRO A 29 9.79 -0.27 -5.93
C PRO A 29 11.04 0.31 -6.56
N VAL A 30 10.93 1.48 -7.17
CA VAL A 30 12.11 2.28 -7.48
C VAL A 30 12.68 2.57 -6.10
N SER A 31 13.62 1.72 -5.66
CA SER A 31 14.42 2.04 -4.51
C SER A 31 15.17 3.29 -4.94
N LEU A 32 14.88 4.42 -4.29
CA LEU A 32 15.71 5.61 -4.31
C LEU A 32 17.04 5.23 -3.62
N ASN A 33 17.85 4.44 -4.32
CA ASN A 33 19.10 3.86 -3.87
C ASN A 33 20.25 4.68 -4.44
N ALA A 34 20.36 5.89 -3.90
CA ALA A 34 21.52 6.77 -3.77
C ALA A 34 20.95 8.13 -3.36
N ALA A 35 21.69 8.93 -2.58
CA ALA A 35 21.35 10.32 -2.37
C ALA A 35 21.46 11.05 -3.71
N THR A 36 20.41 11.03 -4.53
CA THR A 36 20.41 11.75 -5.79
C THR A 36 20.27 13.22 -5.45
N MET A 37 21.37 13.94 -5.59
CA MET A 37 21.36 15.39 -5.60
C MET A 37 21.23 15.85 -7.04
N TYR A 38 20.60 17.00 -7.21
CA TYR A 38 20.43 17.65 -8.49
C TYR A 38 21.06 19.04 -8.43
N VAL A 39 21.51 19.51 -9.57
CA VAL A 39 22.06 20.85 -9.74
C VAL A 39 21.36 21.51 -10.92
N MET A 40 20.92 22.75 -10.71
CA MET A 40 20.46 23.60 -11.80
C MET A 40 21.63 24.42 -12.32
N THR A 41 21.77 24.53 -13.65
CA THR A 41 22.79 25.36 -14.31
C THR A 41 22.18 26.22 -15.40
N ASN A 42 22.77 27.40 -15.63
CA ASN A 42 22.29 28.42 -16.58
C ASN A 42 20.82 28.85 -16.40
N GLY A 43 20.22 28.55 -15.24
CA GLY A 43 18.81 28.80 -14.95
C GLY A 43 17.81 28.00 -15.79
N THR A 44 18.24 26.94 -16.50
CA THR A 44 17.32 26.12 -17.32
C THR A 44 17.67 24.64 -17.33
N GLU A 45 18.90 24.23 -17.05
CA GLU A 45 19.34 22.84 -17.21
C GLU A 45 19.51 22.16 -15.85
N ILE A 46 18.85 21.02 -15.65
CA ILE A 46 18.92 20.21 -14.44
C ILE A 46 19.75 18.97 -14.72
N TYR A 47 20.73 18.70 -13.85
CA TYR A 47 21.58 17.52 -13.89
C TYR A 47 21.51 16.77 -12.56
N SER A 48 21.61 15.44 -12.60
CA SER A 48 21.91 14.66 -11.41
C SER A 48 23.41 14.68 -11.13
N VAL A 49 23.77 14.70 -9.85
CA VAL A 49 25.15 14.81 -9.37
C VAL A 49 25.60 13.46 -8.81
N ASP A 50 26.63 12.88 -9.42
CA ASP A 50 27.34 11.73 -8.83
C ASP A 50 28.49 12.24 -7.95
N THR A 51 28.33 12.09 -6.64
CA THR A 51 29.33 12.49 -5.63
C THR A 51 30.57 11.61 -5.59
N THR A 52 30.53 10.43 -6.21
CA THR A 52 31.63 9.44 -6.18
C THR A 52 32.50 9.57 -7.42
N SER A 53 31.90 9.79 -8.59
CA SER A 53 32.63 9.86 -9.87
C SER A 53 32.90 11.28 -10.36
N SER A 54 32.34 12.30 -9.70
CA SER A 54 32.37 13.70 -10.18
C SER A 54 31.75 13.89 -11.58
N VAL A 55 30.78 13.05 -11.94
CA VAL A 55 30.05 13.11 -13.21
C VAL A 55 28.68 13.76 -13.01
N LEU A 56 28.26 14.51 -14.03
CA LEU A 56 26.89 15.02 -14.13
C LEU A 56 26.16 14.32 -15.25
N THR A 57 24.90 13.94 -14.99
CA THR A 57 24.02 13.37 -16.01
C THR A 57 22.87 14.33 -16.24
N HIS A 58 22.63 14.70 -17.50
CA HIS A 58 21.50 15.57 -17.85
C HIS A 58 20.18 14.89 -17.51
N VAL A 59 19.26 15.65 -16.88
CA VAL A 59 17.95 15.15 -16.45
C VAL A 59 16.85 15.87 -17.21
N ALA A 60 16.88 17.20 -17.26
CA ALA A 60 15.82 17.99 -17.86
C ALA A 60 16.30 19.37 -18.29
N SER A 61 15.59 19.94 -19.27
CA SER A 61 15.65 21.35 -19.63
C SER A 61 14.29 21.98 -19.32
N VAL A 62 14.26 22.97 -18.43
CA VAL A 62 13.04 23.64 -17.98
C VAL A 62 12.94 25.05 -18.54
N THR A 63 11.73 25.60 -18.52
CA THR A 63 11.42 26.91 -19.10
C THR A 63 10.57 27.73 -18.14
N SER A 64 10.92 29.01 -17.95
CA SER A 64 10.11 29.97 -17.19
C SER A 64 9.47 31.01 -18.13
N GLY A 65 8.38 31.62 -17.65
CA GLY A 65 7.68 32.71 -18.36
C GLY A 65 8.31 34.09 -18.15
N GLY A 66 9.12 34.25 -17.11
CA GLY A 66 9.97 35.43 -16.86
C GLY A 66 11.40 35.02 -16.50
N GLY A 67 12.38 35.87 -16.79
CA GLY A 67 13.78 35.82 -16.30
C GLY A 67 14.50 34.46 -16.30
N ASN A 68 15.67 34.42 -15.64
CA ASN A 68 16.39 33.17 -15.37
C ASN A 68 15.83 32.52 -14.08
N VAL A 69 15.71 31.20 -14.06
CA VAL A 69 15.39 30.43 -12.84
C VAL A 69 16.57 30.52 -11.86
N GLN A 70 16.27 30.72 -10.58
CA GLN A 70 17.29 30.96 -9.56
C GLN A 70 17.41 29.86 -8.51
N ASP A 71 16.41 28.99 -8.40
CA ASP A 71 16.28 28.00 -7.34
C ASP A 71 15.87 26.62 -7.89
N LEU A 72 16.02 25.58 -7.08
CA LEU A 72 15.60 24.23 -7.38
C LEU A 72 15.24 23.49 -6.09
N ALA A 73 14.05 22.93 -6.05
CA ALA A 73 13.64 21.96 -5.04
C ALA A 73 13.09 20.70 -5.71
N GLU A 74 13.11 19.58 -5.01
CA GLU A 74 12.52 18.32 -5.46
C GLU A 74 11.61 17.78 -4.36
N ASN A 75 10.43 17.28 -4.73
CA ASN A 75 9.55 16.64 -3.77
C ASN A 75 9.79 15.11 -3.70
N ILE A 76 9.12 14.43 -2.77
CA ILE A 76 9.27 12.96 -2.61
C ILE A 76 8.82 12.13 -3.82
N ALA A 77 8.06 12.71 -4.75
CA ALA A 77 7.64 12.05 -5.98
C ALA A 77 8.66 12.23 -7.13
N GLY A 78 9.78 12.93 -6.89
CA GLY A 78 10.79 13.23 -7.91
C GLY A 78 10.40 14.37 -8.84
N VAL A 79 9.42 15.21 -8.46
CA VAL A 79 8.98 16.37 -9.24
C VAL A 79 9.78 17.59 -8.80
N PHE A 80 10.36 18.31 -9.75
CA PHE A 80 11.12 19.53 -9.52
C PHE A 80 10.21 20.75 -9.41
N TYR A 81 10.57 21.66 -8.52
CA TYR A 81 9.91 22.94 -8.27
C TYR A 81 10.96 24.04 -8.30
N PHE A 82 10.62 25.16 -8.94
CA PHE A 82 11.53 26.29 -9.10
C PHE A 82 10.74 27.55 -9.46
N THR A 83 11.38 28.70 -9.33
CA THR A 83 10.79 30.01 -9.54
C THR A 83 11.62 30.89 -10.45
N ASP A 84 10.93 31.80 -11.13
CA ASP A 84 11.58 32.85 -11.90
C ASP A 84 11.92 34.08 -11.06
N SER A 85 12.59 35.06 -11.68
CA SER A 85 12.92 36.33 -11.07
C SER A 85 11.71 37.17 -10.62
N ALA A 86 10.50 36.84 -11.07
CA ALA A 86 9.27 37.50 -10.63
C ALA A 86 8.60 36.76 -9.45
N GLY A 87 9.11 35.59 -9.05
CA GLY A 87 8.54 34.75 -8.00
C GLY A 87 7.37 33.90 -8.48
N THR A 88 7.26 33.66 -9.79
CA THR A 88 6.31 32.69 -10.34
C THR A 88 6.84 31.29 -10.05
N LEU A 89 6.05 30.46 -9.37
CA LEU A 89 6.36 29.06 -9.06
C LEU A 89 5.96 28.15 -10.22
N TYR A 90 6.88 27.27 -10.60
CA TYR A 90 6.73 26.25 -11.63
C TYR A 90 7.01 24.86 -11.06
N LYS A 91 6.54 23.84 -11.79
CA LYS A 91 6.93 22.45 -11.58
C LYS A 91 7.28 21.75 -12.88
N TYR A 92 8.14 20.74 -12.79
CA TYR A 92 8.49 19.85 -13.88
C TYR A 92 8.57 18.40 -13.38
N ASP A 93 7.87 17.48 -14.06
CA ASP A 93 7.86 16.06 -13.72
C ASP A 93 8.74 15.28 -14.73
N PRO A 94 9.93 14.81 -14.31
CA PRO A 94 10.82 14.05 -15.19
C PRO A 94 10.25 12.67 -15.58
N ALA A 95 9.28 12.12 -14.82
CA ALA A 95 8.58 10.90 -15.21
C ALA A 95 7.51 11.15 -16.29
N ASN A 96 7.13 12.42 -16.53
CA ASN A 96 6.20 12.84 -17.55
C ASN A 96 6.70 14.07 -18.33
N PRO A 97 7.80 13.93 -19.09
CA PRO A 97 8.46 15.06 -19.75
C PRO A 97 7.58 15.76 -20.81
N ASN A 98 6.59 15.04 -21.37
CA ASN A 98 5.67 15.58 -22.38
C ASN A 98 4.71 16.63 -21.83
N ALA A 99 4.45 16.64 -20.51
CA ALA A 99 3.67 17.69 -19.88
C ALA A 99 4.40 19.05 -19.86
N GLY A 100 5.73 19.04 -20.08
CA GLY A 100 6.57 20.22 -20.02
C GLY A 100 6.58 20.88 -18.64
N THR A 101 7.12 22.10 -18.61
CA THR A 101 7.06 22.95 -17.41
C THR A 101 5.65 23.47 -17.19
N GLN A 102 5.12 23.32 -15.98
CA GLN A 102 3.79 23.76 -15.59
C GLN A 102 3.87 24.91 -14.60
N THR A 103 3.17 26.01 -14.88
CA THR A 103 2.99 27.12 -13.95
C THR A 103 2.03 26.72 -12.82
N ILE A 104 2.39 27.05 -11.58
CA ILE A 104 1.54 26.81 -10.39
C ILE A 104 0.86 28.11 -9.94
N GLY A 105 1.63 29.16 -9.72
CA GLY A 105 1.13 30.41 -9.13
C GLY A 105 2.27 31.37 -8.83
N SER A 106 2.01 32.41 -8.04
CA SER A 106 3.05 33.36 -7.59
C SER A 106 3.23 33.29 -6.08
N THR A 107 4.47 33.37 -5.64
CA THR A 107 4.83 33.41 -4.22
C THR A 107 4.66 34.79 -3.61
N GLY A 108 4.61 35.84 -4.44
CA GLY A 108 4.54 37.23 -4.01
C GLY A 108 5.84 37.75 -3.37
N LEU A 109 6.92 36.97 -3.44
CA LEU A 109 8.21 37.27 -2.79
C LEU A 109 9.26 37.81 -3.77
N GLY A 110 8.90 37.99 -5.05
CA GLY A 110 9.81 38.43 -6.12
C GLY A 110 10.83 37.35 -6.48
N SER A 111 12.01 37.75 -6.96
CA SER A 111 13.18 36.87 -7.13
C SER A 111 13.43 36.13 -5.82
N LEU A 112 13.00 34.88 -5.77
CA LEU A 112 13.08 34.11 -4.57
C LEU A 112 14.53 33.71 -4.29
N ALA A 113 14.83 33.74 -3.00
CA ALA A 113 15.84 32.88 -2.44
C ALA A 113 15.25 31.45 -2.46
N ARG A 114 15.92 30.49 -3.08
CA ARG A 114 16.30 29.24 -2.39
C ARG A 114 15.13 28.42 -1.82
N LEU A 115 14.82 27.30 -2.46
CA LEU A 115 13.67 26.46 -2.13
C LEU A 115 14.10 25.12 -1.57
N SER A 116 13.39 24.66 -0.53
CA SER A 116 13.49 23.27 -0.08
C SER A 116 12.13 22.76 0.38
N PHE A 117 11.87 21.47 0.30
CA PHE A 117 10.63 20.89 0.82
C PHE A 117 10.78 20.55 2.30
N ASP A 118 9.78 20.93 3.12
CA ASP A 118 9.65 20.46 4.49
C ASP A 118 9.15 19.01 4.58
N ASN A 119 9.12 18.50 5.81
CA ASN A 119 8.67 17.14 6.06
C ASN A 119 7.16 16.94 5.87
N ALA A 120 6.38 18.02 5.80
CA ALA A 120 4.95 18.00 5.53
C ALA A 120 4.63 18.12 4.04
N GLY A 121 5.65 18.28 3.19
CA GLY A 121 5.50 18.44 1.74
C GLY A 121 5.20 19.87 1.30
N ASN A 122 5.44 20.89 2.12
CA ASN A 122 5.39 22.29 1.71
C ASN A 122 6.77 22.80 1.29
N LEU A 123 6.82 23.90 0.55
CA LEU A 123 8.08 24.57 0.21
C LEU A 123 8.48 25.54 1.34
N ILE A 124 9.77 25.60 1.65
CA ILE A 124 10.39 26.49 2.62
C ILE A 124 11.36 27.39 1.87
N THR A 125 11.34 28.67 2.21
CA THR A 125 12.31 29.67 1.77
C THR A 125 12.60 30.65 2.90
N VAL A 126 13.76 31.29 2.85
CA VAL A 126 14.13 32.38 3.74
C VAL A 126 14.42 33.64 2.92
N ASN A 127 13.67 34.71 3.17
CA ASN A 127 13.82 35.99 2.47
C ASN A 127 13.58 37.18 3.42
N GLY A 128 14.39 38.23 3.30
CA GLY A 128 14.17 39.50 4.00
C GLY A 128 14.03 39.37 5.52
N GLY A 129 14.75 38.43 6.15
CA GLY A 129 14.67 38.19 7.59
C GLY A 129 13.47 37.36 8.04
N ASN A 130 12.76 36.70 7.12
CA ASN A 130 11.62 35.84 7.41
C ASN A 130 11.82 34.46 6.79
N LEU A 131 11.28 33.43 7.47
CA LEU A 131 11.01 32.12 6.90
C LEU A 131 9.58 32.11 6.36
N TYR A 132 9.40 31.60 5.15
CA TYR A 132 8.09 31.39 4.54
C TYR A 132 7.85 29.91 4.29
N VAL A 133 6.66 29.46 4.65
CA VAL A 133 6.10 28.16 4.24
C VAL A 133 5.17 28.43 3.08
N ILE A 134 5.39 27.79 1.94
CA ILE A 134 4.71 28.02 0.67
C ILE A 134 4.00 26.76 0.23
N SER A 135 2.77 26.91 -0.23
CA SER A 135 2.00 25.82 -0.82
C SER A 135 2.58 25.44 -2.18
N PRO A 136 3.04 24.20 -2.40
CA PRO A 136 3.46 23.74 -3.72
C PRO A 136 2.28 23.58 -4.69
N VAL A 137 1.04 23.63 -4.19
CA VAL A 137 -0.18 23.47 -4.99
C VAL A 137 -0.64 24.81 -5.58
N THR A 138 -0.45 25.91 -4.84
CA THR A 138 -0.98 27.23 -5.21
C THR A 138 0.10 28.29 -5.37
N GLY A 139 1.32 28.02 -4.92
CA GLY A 139 2.42 28.99 -4.85
C GLY A 139 2.28 30.03 -3.74
N THR A 140 1.15 30.08 -3.03
CA THR A 140 0.89 31.11 -2.02
C THR A 140 1.58 30.79 -0.69
N THR A 141 1.98 31.83 0.05
CA THR A 141 2.47 31.69 1.44
C THR A 141 1.37 31.13 2.34
N LEU A 142 1.67 30.02 3.02
CA LEU A 142 0.85 29.40 4.06
C LEU A 142 1.15 29.99 5.44
N ASN A 143 2.43 30.16 5.76
CA ASN A 143 2.88 30.73 7.04
C ASN A 143 4.12 31.60 6.81
N GLN A 144 4.30 32.59 7.68
CA GLN A 144 5.48 33.46 7.72
C GLN A 144 5.96 33.60 9.17
N TYR A 145 7.26 33.40 9.38
CA TYR A 145 7.88 33.51 10.69
C TYR A 145 9.09 34.44 10.66
N ALA A 146 9.17 35.37 11.61
CA ALA A 146 10.33 36.25 11.73
C ALA A 146 11.57 35.47 12.19
N ILE A 147 12.71 35.82 11.63
CA ILE A 147 14.02 35.29 11.99
C ILE A 147 14.87 36.41 12.60
N THR A 148 15.64 36.11 13.64
CA THR A 148 16.57 37.05 14.27
C THR A 148 17.98 36.49 14.34
N GLY A 149 18.99 37.35 14.17
CA GLY A 149 20.41 37.01 14.38
C GLY A 149 21.22 36.58 13.15
N ALA A 150 20.60 36.46 11.96
CA ALA A 150 21.33 36.25 10.70
C ALA A 150 21.74 37.62 10.09
N PRO A 151 22.91 37.74 9.43
CA PRO A 151 23.17 38.88 8.56
C PRO A 151 22.08 38.92 7.49
N ALA A 152 21.61 40.13 7.15
CA ALA A 152 20.57 40.31 6.14
C ALA A 152 20.91 39.48 4.88
N VAL A 153 20.06 38.50 4.57
CA VAL A 153 20.25 37.46 3.54
C VAL A 153 20.44 38.10 2.15
N GLY A 154 21.69 38.37 1.80
CA GLY A 154 22.14 38.56 0.42
C GLY A 154 23.00 37.36 0.03
N GLY A 155 22.49 36.51 -0.88
CA GLY A 155 23.13 35.24 -1.27
C GLY A 155 22.91 34.10 -0.25
N GLY A 156 23.21 32.85 -0.64
CA GLY A 156 23.01 31.66 0.20
C GLY A 156 22.05 30.61 -0.39
N ASP A 157 21.68 29.59 0.41
CA ASP A 157 20.64 28.58 0.12
C ASP A 157 20.06 27.95 1.40
N VAL A 158 18.93 27.24 1.29
CA VAL A 158 18.20 26.60 2.38
C VAL A 158 17.97 25.12 2.11
N VAL A 159 18.06 24.29 3.15
CA VAL A 159 17.60 22.90 3.07
C VAL A 159 16.95 22.46 4.36
N VAL A 160 15.89 21.65 4.27
CA VAL A 160 15.23 21.05 5.43
C VAL A 160 15.74 19.64 5.66
N ALA A 161 16.16 19.36 6.89
CA ALA A 161 16.59 18.03 7.32
C ALA A 161 15.43 17.16 7.80
N ALA A 162 15.66 15.85 7.84
CA ALA A 162 14.69 14.87 8.35
C ALA A 162 14.17 15.18 9.76
N SER A 163 14.95 15.90 10.57
CA SER A 163 14.57 16.32 11.92
C SER A 163 13.60 17.50 11.96
N GLY A 164 13.30 18.15 10.83
CA GLY A 164 12.58 19.42 10.75
C GLY A 164 13.44 20.64 11.10
N LEU A 165 14.76 20.47 11.19
CA LEU A 165 15.70 21.59 11.25
C LEU A 165 15.90 22.17 9.84
N VAL A 166 15.85 23.49 9.76
CA VAL A 166 16.14 24.24 8.54
C VAL A 166 17.58 24.71 8.62
N TYR A 167 18.39 24.34 7.64
CA TYR A 167 19.75 24.85 7.49
C TYR A 167 19.74 25.98 6.46
N VAL A 168 20.42 27.07 6.78
CA VAL A 168 20.53 28.25 5.91
C VAL A 168 21.99 28.62 5.80
N ILE A 169 22.47 28.73 4.57
CA ILE A 169 23.75 29.37 4.26
C ILE A 169 23.48 30.84 3.92
N ALA A 170 24.29 31.74 4.45
CA ALA A 170 24.32 33.15 4.06
C ALA A 170 25.78 33.60 3.95
N GLY A 171 26.23 33.88 2.72
CA GLY A 171 27.64 34.06 2.42
C GLY A 171 28.43 32.77 2.67
N ASP A 172 29.34 32.79 3.64
CA ASP A 172 30.13 31.66 4.13
C ASP A 172 29.66 31.15 5.50
N ALA A 173 28.60 31.70 6.08
CA ALA A 173 28.12 31.26 7.40
C ALA A 173 26.96 30.28 7.26
N LEU A 174 27.02 29.18 8.02
CA LEU A 174 25.96 28.18 8.14
C LEU A 174 25.19 28.38 9.45
N TYR A 175 23.88 28.47 9.33
CA TYR A 175 22.94 28.63 10.43
C TYR A 175 21.94 27.48 10.44
N SER A 176 21.37 27.22 11.61
CA SER A 176 20.19 26.37 11.75
C SER A 176 19.07 27.09 12.48
N LEU A 177 17.83 26.77 12.13
CA LEU A 177 16.65 27.25 12.81
C LEU A 177 15.53 26.21 12.76
N ARG A 178 14.46 26.48 13.50
CA ARG A 178 13.21 25.69 13.41
C ARG A 178 12.32 26.30 12.34
N GLU A 179 11.49 25.47 11.72
CA GLU A 179 10.47 25.93 10.76
C GLU A 179 9.49 26.94 11.38
N SER A 180 9.33 26.97 12.71
CA SER A 180 8.54 27.97 13.43
C SER A 180 9.23 29.34 13.57
N GLY A 181 10.39 29.54 12.94
CA GLY A 181 11.22 30.75 13.05
C GLY A 181 11.93 30.91 14.39
N GLY A 182 12.26 32.15 14.75
CA GLY A 182 12.97 32.51 15.98
C GLY A 182 14.42 32.94 15.75
N THR A 183 15.26 32.77 16.78
CA THR A 183 16.68 33.12 16.70
C THR A 183 17.46 32.02 15.99
N VAL A 184 18.22 32.38 14.95
CA VAL A 184 19.11 31.42 14.29
C VAL A 184 20.21 30.98 15.23
N THR A 185 20.59 29.71 15.13
CA THR A 185 21.74 29.14 15.81
C THR A 185 22.91 29.10 14.82
N PRO A 186 24.03 29.81 15.09
CA PRO A 186 25.23 29.63 14.30
C PRO A 186 25.72 28.19 14.41
N VAL A 187 25.87 27.52 13.27
CA VAL A 187 26.41 26.16 13.19
C VAL A 187 27.93 26.25 12.98
N GLY A 188 28.38 27.19 12.14
CA GLY A 188 29.79 27.47 11.90
C GLY A 188 30.03 28.38 10.69
N VAL A 189 31.31 28.60 10.40
CA VAL A 189 31.75 29.21 9.14
C VAL A 189 32.17 28.08 8.21
N VAL A 190 31.71 28.14 6.97
CA VAL A 190 32.07 27.26 5.87
C VAL A 190 33.48 27.62 5.40
N ALA A 191 34.49 27.00 6.01
CA ALA A 191 35.87 27.12 5.54
C ALA A 191 36.11 26.22 4.32
N GLY A 192 36.68 26.78 3.24
CA GLY A 192 37.05 26.06 2.01
C GLY A 192 36.57 26.74 0.72
N PRO A 193 35.26 26.98 0.57
CA PRO A 193 34.68 27.65 -0.59
C PRO A 193 35.10 29.14 -0.74
N THR A 194 35.14 29.65 -1.97
CA THR A 194 35.29 31.08 -2.27
C THR A 194 33.93 31.80 -2.12
N ASN A 195 33.57 32.23 -0.91
CA ASN A 195 32.55 33.24 -0.51
C ASN A 195 31.19 33.38 -1.28
N ASN A 196 30.82 32.49 -2.20
CA ASN A 196 29.63 32.61 -3.05
C ASN A 196 28.99 31.24 -3.28
N LEU A 197 28.40 30.70 -2.20
CA LEU A 197 27.62 29.47 -2.22
C LEU A 197 26.22 29.77 -2.75
N THR A 198 25.79 28.96 -3.70
CA THR A 198 24.50 29.15 -4.39
C THR A 198 23.56 27.99 -4.30
N GLY A 199 23.99 26.84 -3.79
CA GLY A 199 23.09 25.71 -3.55
C GLY A 199 23.49 24.94 -2.32
N LEU A 200 22.52 24.29 -1.71
CA LEU A 200 22.56 23.53 -0.48
C LEU A 200 21.61 22.32 -0.62
N ALA A 201 22.17 21.15 -0.41
CA ALA A 201 21.45 19.89 -0.41
C ALA A 201 21.80 19.10 0.85
N ILE A 202 21.00 18.08 1.16
CA ILE A 202 21.23 17.19 2.30
C ILE A 202 21.08 15.73 1.87
N ASP A 203 21.98 14.87 2.32
CA ASP A 203 21.84 13.43 2.11
C ASP A 203 21.07 12.74 3.25
N PRO A 204 20.56 11.51 3.06
CA PRO A 204 19.84 10.78 4.10
C PRO A 204 20.62 10.53 5.38
N ALA A 205 21.95 10.66 5.39
CA ALA A 205 22.77 10.58 6.60
C ALA A 205 22.78 11.90 7.39
N GLY A 206 22.23 12.98 6.82
CA GLY A 206 22.18 14.31 7.39
C GLY A 206 23.42 15.15 7.08
N ASP A 207 24.30 14.69 6.20
CA ASP A 207 25.42 15.50 5.76
C ASP A 207 24.95 16.51 4.71
N LEU A 208 25.43 17.75 4.81
CA LEU A 208 25.06 18.84 3.92
C LEU A 208 26.05 18.94 2.76
N TYR A 209 25.58 19.38 1.61
CA TYR A 209 26.40 19.63 0.43
C TYR A 209 26.12 21.02 -0.10
N ALA A 210 27.15 21.74 -0.54
CA ALA A 210 26.96 23.04 -1.16
C ALA A 210 27.76 23.19 -2.45
N CYS A 211 27.21 23.94 -3.41
CA CYS A 211 27.87 24.29 -4.66
C CYS A 211 28.26 25.78 -4.69
N GLU A 212 29.33 26.09 -5.40
CA GLU A 212 29.83 27.44 -5.60
C GLU A 212 29.49 27.98 -6.98
N THR A 213 29.20 29.27 -7.10
CA THR A 213 29.01 29.95 -8.41
C THR A 213 30.34 30.28 -9.07
N MET A 214 31.18 29.28 -9.30
CA MET A 214 32.34 29.42 -10.18
C MET A 214 31.97 28.84 -11.55
N GLY A 215 32.46 29.47 -12.63
CA GLY A 215 32.35 28.91 -13.97
C GLY A 215 32.93 27.49 -14.02
N PRO A 216 32.56 26.67 -15.00
CA PRO A 216 33.07 25.30 -15.09
C PRO A 216 34.62 25.29 -15.13
N PRO A 217 35.30 24.48 -14.30
CA PRO A 217 34.73 23.57 -13.31
C PRO A 217 34.27 24.29 -12.02
N TRP A 218 33.09 23.94 -11.53
CA TRP A 218 32.62 24.32 -10.19
C TRP A 218 32.91 23.20 -9.19
N ASN A 219 32.94 23.52 -7.89
CA ASN A 219 33.21 22.52 -6.85
C ASN A 219 31.96 22.20 -6.03
N LEU A 220 31.85 20.94 -5.63
CA LEU A 220 30.90 20.51 -4.61
C LEU A 220 31.64 20.31 -3.29
N TRP A 221 31.06 20.84 -2.22
CA TRP A 221 31.60 20.79 -0.88
C TRP A 221 30.66 20.04 0.04
N LYS A 222 31.20 19.28 1.00
CA LYS A 222 30.44 18.53 2.00
C LYS A 222 30.74 19.03 3.40
N PHE A 223 29.69 19.15 4.21
CA PHE A 223 29.74 19.42 5.64
C PHE A 223 29.29 18.16 6.36
N SER A 224 30.19 17.58 7.16
CA SER A 224 29.79 16.44 7.97
C SER A 224 28.90 16.93 9.11
N SER A 225 27.82 16.18 9.36
CA SER A 225 26.97 16.31 10.56
C SER A 225 27.77 16.30 11.87
N ASN A 226 28.94 15.65 11.90
CA ASN A 226 29.82 15.57 13.08
C ASN A 226 30.82 16.73 13.21
N SER A 227 31.07 17.48 12.12
CA SER A 227 32.01 18.61 12.07
C SER A 227 31.53 19.64 11.03
N PRO A 228 30.42 20.35 11.29
CA PRO A 228 29.75 21.16 10.27
C PRO A 228 30.51 22.45 9.91
N GLN A 229 31.64 22.75 10.57
CA GLN A 229 32.41 23.99 10.39
C GLN A 229 33.60 23.87 9.42
N THR A 230 33.85 22.70 8.83
CA THR A 230 34.94 22.55 7.85
C THR A 230 34.43 21.78 6.66
N ALA A 231 34.34 22.46 5.52
CA ALA A 231 33.89 21.85 4.29
C ALA A 231 35.01 21.00 3.70
N THR A 232 34.68 19.79 3.26
CA THR A 232 35.59 18.96 2.46
C THR A 232 35.14 19.02 1.01
N LYS A 233 36.06 19.35 0.10
CA LYS A 233 35.77 19.29 -1.34
C LYS A 233 35.52 17.84 -1.75
N VAL A 234 34.34 17.58 -2.29
CA VAL A 234 33.87 16.25 -2.72
C VAL A 234 34.24 15.99 -4.18
N GLY A 235 34.13 17.01 -5.02
CA GLY A 235 34.37 16.88 -6.45
C GLY A 235 34.49 18.22 -7.16
N SER A 236 34.96 18.15 -8.41
CA SER A 236 34.94 19.26 -9.36
C SER A 236 34.17 18.82 -10.59
N TYR A 237 33.21 19.62 -11.01
CA TYR A 237 32.22 19.25 -12.01
C TYR A 237 32.27 20.24 -13.18
N THR A 238 32.22 19.70 -14.39
CA THR A 238 32.17 20.49 -15.63
C THR A 238 30.80 20.42 -16.25
N THR A 239 30.19 21.58 -16.50
CA THR A 239 28.93 21.80 -17.20
C THR A 239 29.10 22.83 -18.30
N THR A 240 28.09 23.00 -19.16
CA THR A 240 28.03 24.11 -20.12
C THR A 240 27.65 25.45 -19.46
N GLY A 241 27.64 25.53 -18.13
CA GLY A 241 27.05 26.64 -17.38
C GLY A 241 27.50 26.73 -15.93
N THR A 242 27.23 27.87 -15.29
CA THR A 242 27.44 28.06 -13.84
C THR A 242 26.31 27.39 -13.05
N PRO A 243 26.59 26.74 -11.91
CA PRO A 243 25.55 26.22 -11.03
C PRO A 243 24.78 27.38 -10.36
N ASN A 244 23.46 27.31 -10.43
CA ASN A 244 22.52 28.27 -9.85
C ASN A 244 22.01 27.80 -8.50
N ASP A 245 21.70 26.51 -8.36
CA ASP A 245 21.16 25.93 -7.12
C ASP A 245 21.42 24.42 -7.02
N LEU A 246 21.23 23.86 -5.81
CA LEU A 246 21.18 22.41 -5.57
C LEU A 246 19.78 22.01 -5.10
N ALA A 247 19.42 20.76 -5.37
CA ALA A 247 18.28 20.11 -4.73
C ALA A 247 18.65 18.72 -4.25
N SER A 248 17.95 18.25 -3.22
CA SER A 248 17.95 16.87 -2.77
C SER A 248 16.53 16.46 -2.41
N LEU A 249 16.23 15.17 -2.57
CA LEU A 249 14.96 14.62 -2.13
C LEU A 249 14.72 14.89 -0.64
N PRO A 250 13.48 15.22 -0.24
CA PRO A 250 13.14 15.42 1.16
C PRO A 250 13.36 14.11 1.91
N ILE A 251 13.95 14.18 3.11
CA ILE A 251 14.28 13.00 3.91
C ILE A 251 13.10 12.69 4.84
N VAL A 252 12.09 11.98 4.32
CA VAL A 252 10.88 11.63 5.10
C VAL A 252 10.46 10.18 4.89
N PRO A 253 9.81 9.55 5.89
CA PRO A 253 9.14 8.29 5.67
C PRO A 253 7.90 8.50 4.82
N PHE A 254 7.62 7.55 3.91
CA PHE A 254 6.38 7.55 3.14
C PHE A 254 5.79 6.15 3.19
N LEU A 255 4.75 6.00 4.01
CA LEU A 255 4.14 4.71 4.30
C LEU A 255 2.89 4.49 3.45
N THR A 256 2.75 3.28 2.93
CA THR A 256 1.52 2.79 2.32
C THR A 256 1.03 1.54 3.04
N ILE A 257 -0.28 1.31 3.01
CA ILE A 257 -0.92 0.13 3.58
C ILE A 257 -1.88 -0.47 2.54
N THR A 258 -1.75 -1.76 2.31
CA THR A 258 -2.61 -2.54 1.43
C THR A 258 -3.08 -3.78 2.16
N LYS A 259 -4.40 -3.98 2.21
CA LYS A 259 -5.01 -5.16 2.80
C LYS A 259 -5.70 -6.01 1.74
N THR A 260 -5.51 -7.32 1.81
CA THR A 260 -6.23 -8.31 1.01
C THR A 260 -6.87 -9.36 1.93
N ALA A 261 -7.88 -10.05 1.40
CA ALA A 261 -8.61 -11.09 2.10
C ALA A 261 -8.97 -12.25 1.16
N SER A 262 -9.42 -13.38 1.73
CA SER A 262 -10.17 -14.39 0.98
C SER A 262 -11.36 -13.72 0.25
N THR A 263 -11.59 -14.05 -1.01
CA THR A 263 -12.66 -13.43 -1.81
C THR A 263 -14.06 -13.93 -1.42
N GLN A 264 -14.16 -15.18 -1.00
CA GLN A 264 -15.40 -15.82 -0.57
C GLN A 264 -15.13 -16.77 0.60
N ALA A 265 -16.12 -16.90 1.48
CA ALA A 265 -16.15 -17.89 2.56
C ALA A 265 -17.60 -18.29 2.86
N ALA A 266 -17.78 -19.46 3.47
CA ALA A 266 -19.01 -19.84 4.14
C ALA A 266 -18.71 -20.17 5.61
N GLN A 267 -19.77 -20.31 6.42
CA GLN A 267 -19.63 -20.62 7.83
C GLN A 267 -18.76 -21.88 8.03
N GLY A 268 -17.73 -21.76 8.86
CA GLY A 268 -16.75 -22.79 9.14
C GLY A 268 -15.44 -22.67 8.37
N ASP A 269 -15.40 -21.89 7.27
CA ASP A 269 -14.18 -21.69 6.49
C ASP A 269 -13.15 -20.82 7.19
N LEU A 270 -11.88 -20.97 6.77
CA LEU A 270 -10.83 -20.05 7.13
C LEU A 270 -10.89 -18.80 6.23
N ILE A 271 -10.84 -17.63 6.86
CA ILE A 271 -10.65 -16.34 6.22
C ILE A 271 -9.23 -15.87 6.51
N GLY A 272 -8.42 -15.76 5.44
CA GLY A 272 -7.07 -15.23 5.51
C GLY A 272 -7.09 -13.74 5.18
N TYR A 273 -6.41 -12.93 6.00
CA TYR A 273 -6.10 -11.54 5.72
C TYR A 273 -4.59 -11.36 5.58
N SER A 274 -4.16 -10.56 4.62
CA SER A 274 -2.77 -10.14 4.47
C SER A 274 -2.71 -8.63 4.41
N VAL A 275 -1.99 -8.00 5.34
CA VAL A 275 -1.74 -6.56 5.36
C VAL A 275 -0.29 -6.32 5.03
N LEU A 276 -0.02 -5.67 3.90
CA LEU A 276 1.29 -5.22 3.47
C LEU A 276 1.45 -3.74 3.82
N VAL A 277 2.51 -3.42 4.54
CA VAL A 277 2.94 -2.06 4.85
C VAL A 277 4.30 -1.84 4.22
N GLN A 278 4.44 -0.78 3.43
CA GLN A 278 5.68 -0.47 2.72
C GLN A 278 6.13 0.95 3.08
N ASN A 279 7.43 1.12 3.31
CA ASN A 279 8.05 2.44 3.33
C ASN A 279 8.74 2.69 1.99
N SER A 280 8.17 3.55 1.16
CA SER A 280 8.78 4.02 -0.09
C SER A 280 9.35 5.43 0.03
N GLY A 281 9.46 5.96 1.25
CA GLY A 281 10.16 7.20 1.52
C GLY A 281 11.66 7.00 1.65
N THR A 282 12.35 8.10 1.87
CA THR A 282 13.82 8.22 1.95
C THR A 282 14.34 8.18 3.40
N ALA A 283 13.45 8.26 4.39
CA ALA A 283 13.78 8.11 5.81
C ALA A 283 13.09 6.90 6.43
N ALA A 284 13.65 6.39 7.54
CA ALA A 284 13.02 5.33 8.31
C ALA A 284 11.77 5.83 9.05
N ALA A 285 10.67 5.09 9.00
CA ALA A 285 9.55 5.29 9.92
C ALA A 285 9.85 4.56 11.23
N SER A 286 9.58 5.19 12.37
CA SER A 286 9.83 4.57 13.68
C SER A 286 8.55 4.54 14.53
N ASN A 287 8.44 3.51 15.36
CA ASN A 287 7.38 3.33 16.35
C ASN A 287 5.95 3.42 15.75
N THR A 288 5.75 2.87 14.57
CA THR A 288 4.43 2.83 13.92
C THR A 288 3.57 1.77 14.59
N ALA A 289 2.41 2.15 15.13
CA ALA A 289 1.46 1.21 15.72
C ALA A 289 0.60 0.56 14.62
N PHE A 290 0.28 -0.72 14.76
CA PHE A 290 -0.64 -1.46 13.89
C PHE A 290 -1.85 -1.94 14.70
N SER A 291 -3.04 -1.80 14.12
CA SER A 291 -4.29 -2.30 14.67
C SER A 291 -5.21 -2.83 13.58
N ASP A 292 -5.82 -3.99 13.82
CA ASP A 292 -6.76 -4.65 12.92
C ASP A 292 -7.90 -5.26 13.75
N PRO A 293 -9.00 -4.52 13.96
CA PRO A 293 -10.19 -5.03 14.63
C PRO A 293 -10.91 -6.01 13.71
N VAL A 294 -10.62 -7.30 13.88
CA VAL A 294 -11.18 -8.37 13.05
C VAL A 294 -12.70 -8.48 13.31
N PRO A 295 -13.53 -8.61 12.26
CA PRO A 295 -14.99 -8.67 12.39
C PRO A 295 -15.48 -9.67 13.44
N THR A 296 -16.48 -9.27 14.22
CA THR A 296 -17.17 -10.15 15.16
C THR A 296 -17.80 -11.31 14.41
N GLY A 297 -17.66 -12.52 14.94
CA GLY A 297 -18.06 -13.76 14.25
C GLY A 297 -16.89 -14.50 13.60
N ILE A 298 -15.71 -13.88 13.49
CA ILE A 298 -14.48 -14.56 13.11
C ILE A 298 -13.68 -14.94 14.37
N GLY A 299 -13.42 -16.22 14.58
CA GLY A 299 -12.48 -16.68 15.59
C GLY A 299 -11.05 -16.59 15.08
N ILE A 300 -10.23 -15.68 15.63
CA ILE A 300 -8.84 -15.51 15.20
C ILE A 300 -8.03 -16.75 15.59
N VAL A 301 -7.42 -17.42 14.61
CA VAL A 301 -6.63 -18.64 14.79
C VAL A 301 -5.16 -18.31 14.99
N SER A 302 -4.63 -17.38 14.20
CA SER A 302 -3.22 -16.99 14.26
C SER A 302 -3.01 -15.61 13.65
N ALA A 303 -2.02 -14.87 14.18
CA ALA A 303 -1.47 -13.69 13.52
C ALA A 303 0.05 -13.76 13.52
N LYS A 304 0.68 -13.40 12.40
CA LYS A 304 2.14 -13.43 12.24
C LYS A 304 2.63 -12.19 11.53
N CYS A 305 3.75 -11.64 12.00
CA CYS A 305 4.48 -10.59 11.31
C CYS A 305 5.72 -11.15 10.60
N THR A 306 5.99 -10.67 9.40
CA THR A 306 7.23 -10.91 8.65
C THR A 306 7.76 -9.61 8.07
N THR A 307 9.08 -9.43 8.03
CA THR A 307 9.72 -8.18 7.59
C THR A 307 10.76 -8.42 6.51
N THR A 308 11.18 -7.36 5.81
CA THR A 308 12.30 -7.34 4.86
C THR A 308 13.28 -6.21 5.16
N GLY A 309 14.53 -6.33 4.72
CA GLY A 309 15.49 -5.21 4.65
C GLY A 309 15.80 -4.50 5.98
N GLY A 310 15.77 -5.21 7.11
CA GLY A 310 16.06 -4.62 8.43
C GLY A 310 14.86 -3.96 9.10
N ALA A 311 13.66 -4.01 8.50
CA ALA A 311 12.44 -3.66 9.18
C ALA A 311 12.19 -4.58 10.39
N THR A 312 11.59 -4.02 11.45
CA THR A 312 11.30 -4.74 12.69
C THR A 312 9.86 -4.60 13.12
N CYS A 313 9.29 -5.68 13.66
CA CYS A 313 7.97 -5.68 14.27
C CYS A 313 7.94 -6.57 15.51
N THR A 314 7.07 -6.23 16.45
CA THR A 314 6.75 -7.10 17.57
C THR A 314 5.84 -8.25 17.12
N ALA A 315 5.94 -9.39 17.80
CA ALA A 315 4.99 -10.48 17.60
C ALA A 315 3.55 -9.95 17.75
N PRO A 316 2.64 -10.20 16.79
CA PRO A 316 1.26 -9.73 16.91
C PRO A 316 0.58 -10.31 18.16
N SER A 317 -0.16 -9.47 18.87
CA SER A 317 -0.99 -9.85 20.01
C SER A 317 -2.47 -9.73 19.66
N ILE A 318 -3.30 -10.57 20.28
CA ILE A 318 -4.75 -10.57 20.07
C ILE A 318 -5.41 -10.19 21.39
N THR A 319 -6.10 -9.05 21.42
CA THR A 319 -6.86 -8.60 22.61
C THR A 319 -8.25 -8.15 22.15
N ALA A 320 -9.30 -8.73 22.72
CA ALA A 320 -10.69 -8.35 22.42
C ALA A 320 -11.00 -8.23 20.91
N GLN A 321 -10.66 -9.27 20.13
CA GLN A 321 -10.82 -9.33 18.66
C GLN A 321 -9.96 -8.37 17.84
N ASN A 322 -9.08 -7.59 18.48
CA ASN A 322 -8.15 -6.70 17.79
C ASN A 322 -6.77 -7.36 17.70
N VAL A 323 -6.22 -7.46 16.48
CA VAL A 323 -4.82 -7.83 16.26
C VAL A 323 -3.98 -6.57 16.31
N THR A 324 -3.02 -6.51 17.21
CA THR A 324 -2.12 -5.37 17.38
C THR A 324 -0.66 -5.78 17.23
N SER A 325 0.16 -4.88 16.71
CA SER A 325 1.63 -5.02 16.61
C SER A 325 2.25 -3.62 16.66
N SER A 326 3.54 -3.55 16.96
CA SER A 326 4.32 -2.32 16.87
C SER A 326 5.49 -2.52 15.91
N PHE A 327 5.68 -1.58 15.00
CA PHE A 327 6.78 -1.58 14.05
C PHE A 327 7.87 -0.67 14.61
N GLY A 328 9.00 -1.26 15.00
CA GLY A 328 10.08 -0.56 15.67
C GLY A 328 10.77 0.42 14.72
N THR A 329 11.41 -0.13 13.68
CA THR A 329 11.97 0.64 12.57
C THR A 329 11.50 0.06 11.24
N LEU A 330 11.20 0.96 10.30
CA LEU A 330 10.81 0.67 8.93
C LEU A 330 11.73 1.48 8.00
N PRO A 331 12.92 0.96 7.65
CA PRO A 331 13.84 1.66 6.77
C PRO A 331 13.27 1.93 5.36
N PRO A 332 13.86 2.84 4.59
CA PRO A 332 13.53 3.03 3.18
C PRO A 332 13.52 1.73 2.37
N ALA A 333 12.59 1.61 1.43
CA ALA A 333 12.41 0.46 0.54
C ALA A 333 12.18 -0.90 1.24
N THR A 334 11.72 -0.88 2.51
CA THR A 334 11.38 -2.10 3.26
C THR A 334 9.88 -2.33 3.37
N THR A 335 9.51 -3.56 3.73
CA THR A 335 8.13 -3.97 3.94
C THR A 335 7.93 -4.76 5.23
N ILE A 336 6.73 -4.61 5.80
CA ILE A 336 6.16 -5.50 6.81
C ILE A 336 4.90 -6.13 6.25
N THR A 337 4.74 -7.43 6.48
CA THR A 337 3.51 -8.15 6.21
C THR A 337 2.94 -8.73 7.50
N ILE A 338 1.68 -8.39 7.80
CA ILE A 338 0.88 -9.03 8.85
C ILE A 338 -0.09 -10.02 8.19
N ALA A 339 0.10 -11.30 8.47
CA ALA A 339 -0.82 -12.36 8.06
C ALA A 339 -1.73 -12.74 9.24
N ILE A 340 -3.04 -12.65 9.05
CA ILE A 340 -4.05 -13.01 10.05
C ILE A 340 -4.90 -14.14 9.46
N ASN A 341 -5.01 -15.26 10.15
CA ASN A 341 -5.94 -16.33 9.80
C ASN A 341 -7.03 -16.39 10.86
N GLY A 342 -8.28 -16.32 10.43
CA GLY A 342 -9.45 -16.49 11.27
C GLY A 342 -10.37 -17.58 10.71
N LYS A 343 -11.27 -18.09 11.54
CA LYS A 343 -12.33 -19.02 11.14
C LYS A 343 -13.68 -18.33 11.23
N ASP A 344 -14.48 -18.41 10.19
CA ASP A 344 -15.87 -17.93 10.23
C ASP A 344 -16.69 -18.83 11.15
N ASN A 345 -17.12 -18.30 12.30
CA ASN A 345 -17.99 -18.99 13.23
C ASN A 345 -19.45 -18.58 13.06
N SER A 346 -19.73 -17.34 12.66
CA SER A 346 -21.09 -16.79 12.68
C SER A 346 -21.25 -15.50 11.87
N LEU A 347 -20.45 -15.26 10.83
CA LEU A 347 -20.66 -14.09 9.98
C LEU A 347 -22.03 -14.17 9.27
N PRO A 348 -22.74 -13.05 9.14
CA PRO A 348 -23.97 -13.01 8.35
C PRO A 348 -23.65 -13.17 6.86
N VAL A 349 -24.60 -13.75 6.12
CA VAL A 349 -24.55 -13.81 4.64
C VAL A 349 -24.48 -12.40 4.07
N GLY A 350 -23.60 -12.19 3.09
CA GLY A 350 -23.31 -10.88 2.51
C GLY A 350 -21.84 -10.52 2.63
N ASN A 351 -21.50 -9.23 2.57
CA ASN A 351 -20.11 -8.80 2.59
C ASN A 351 -19.61 -8.61 4.03
N SER A 352 -18.48 -9.24 4.36
CA SER A 352 -17.70 -8.97 5.58
C SER A 352 -16.50 -8.11 5.22
N ILE A 353 -16.45 -6.88 5.74
CA ILE A 353 -15.36 -5.93 5.50
C ILE A 353 -14.46 -5.91 6.73
N ASN A 354 -13.16 -6.10 6.53
CA ASN A 354 -12.15 -5.93 7.59
C ASN A 354 -11.22 -4.78 7.23
N THR A 355 -10.89 -3.91 8.20
CA THR A 355 -10.05 -2.72 8.00
C THR A 355 -8.87 -2.76 8.96
N ALA A 356 -7.65 -2.70 8.41
CA ALA A 356 -6.43 -2.51 9.18
C ALA A 356 -6.00 -1.05 9.16
N THR A 357 -5.36 -0.60 10.24
CA THR A 357 -4.84 0.75 10.39
C THR A 357 -3.40 0.71 10.87
N ILE A 358 -2.56 1.57 10.30
CA ILE A 358 -1.27 1.94 10.88
C ILE A 358 -1.31 3.38 11.38
N THR A 359 -0.68 3.64 12.51
CA THR A 359 -0.52 4.98 13.08
C THR A 359 0.96 5.25 13.26
N PRO A 360 1.58 6.00 12.33
CA PRO A 360 2.98 6.40 12.47
C PRO A 360 3.16 7.29 13.70
N SER A 361 4.39 7.41 14.21
CA SER A 361 4.71 8.32 15.32
C SER A 361 4.55 9.80 14.94
N THR A 362 4.66 10.12 13.65
CA THR A 362 4.46 11.44 13.07
C THR A 362 3.57 11.33 11.83
N GLY A 363 2.52 12.15 11.74
CA GLY A 363 1.58 12.15 10.62
C GLY A 363 0.24 11.51 10.95
N SER A 364 -0.62 11.39 9.92
CA SER A 364 -1.98 10.86 10.07
C SER A 364 -2.02 9.33 9.99
N PRO A 365 -2.98 8.67 10.67
CA PRO A 365 -3.23 7.25 10.47
C PRO A 365 -3.58 6.92 9.01
N LEU A 366 -3.11 5.75 8.56
CA LEU A 366 -3.41 5.20 7.23
C LEU A 366 -4.19 3.90 7.41
N SER A 367 -5.22 3.68 6.59
CA SER A 367 -6.06 2.49 6.69
C SER A 367 -6.28 1.83 5.33
N SER A 368 -6.45 0.51 5.34
CA SER A 368 -6.83 -0.27 4.17
C SER A 368 -7.85 -1.34 4.55
N SER A 369 -8.87 -1.51 3.70
CA SER A 369 -9.96 -2.45 3.91
C SER A 369 -9.94 -3.55 2.85
N ALA A 370 -10.38 -4.74 3.24
CA ALA A 370 -10.61 -5.85 2.33
C ALA A 370 -11.96 -6.50 2.62
N THR A 371 -12.59 -7.03 1.58
CA THR A 371 -13.94 -7.62 1.63
C THR A 371 -13.88 -9.10 1.34
N THR A 372 -14.59 -9.88 2.15
CA THR A 372 -14.89 -11.29 1.89
C THR A 372 -16.40 -11.44 1.71
N THR A 373 -16.83 -12.07 0.62
CA THR A 373 -18.25 -12.38 0.41
C THR A 373 -18.61 -13.67 1.15
N ILE A 374 -19.53 -13.57 2.10
CA ILE A 374 -20.07 -14.68 2.87
C ILE A 374 -21.28 -15.26 2.14
N VAL A 375 -21.16 -16.52 1.74
CA VAL A 375 -22.23 -17.25 1.04
C VAL A 375 -22.90 -18.25 1.98
N PRO A 376 -24.23 -18.44 1.87
CA PRO A 376 -24.90 -19.47 2.65
C PRO A 376 -24.51 -20.86 2.14
N ASN A 377 -24.45 -21.82 3.04
CA ASN A 377 -24.62 -23.22 2.64
C ASN A 377 -26.06 -23.39 2.13
N SER A 378 -26.24 -23.88 0.90
CA SER A 378 -27.57 -23.89 0.25
C SER A 378 -28.19 -25.29 0.26
N VAL A 379 -29.41 -25.39 0.78
CA VAL A 379 -30.32 -26.54 0.58
C VAL A 379 -31.48 -26.07 -0.29
N LEU A 380 -31.66 -26.70 -1.46
CA LEU A 380 -32.85 -26.55 -2.28
C LEU A 380 -33.81 -27.70 -1.97
N LYS A 381 -35.00 -27.38 -1.44
CA LYS A 381 -36.11 -28.33 -1.23
C LYS A 381 -37.15 -28.14 -2.33
N THR A 382 -37.52 -29.22 -3.01
CA THR A 382 -38.62 -29.25 -3.97
C THR A 382 -39.59 -30.37 -3.65
N VAL A 383 -40.82 -30.24 -4.15
CA VAL A 383 -41.89 -31.22 -3.99
C VAL A 383 -42.63 -31.41 -5.32
N ALA A 384 -42.79 -32.66 -5.73
CA ALA A 384 -43.58 -33.07 -6.88
C ALA A 384 -44.79 -33.89 -6.40
N ASP A 385 -45.96 -33.68 -6.99
CA ASP A 385 -47.07 -34.63 -6.85
C ASP A 385 -46.88 -35.71 -7.90
N ILE A 386 -46.45 -36.90 -7.46
CA ILE A 386 -46.18 -38.01 -8.37
C ILE A 386 -47.44 -38.79 -8.73
N THR A 387 -48.54 -38.59 -8.01
CA THR A 387 -49.85 -39.16 -8.37
C THR A 387 -50.45 -38.36 -9.52
N GLN A 388 -50.42 -37.03 -9.40
CA GLN A 388 -50.99 -36.11 -10.39
C GLN A 388 -49.99 -35.74 -11.51
N GLY A 389 -48.72 -36.13 -11.37
CA GLY A 389 -47.67 -35.86 -12.35
C GLY A 389 -47.24 -34.39 -12.42
N THR A 390 -47.40 -33.62 -11.34
CA THR A 390 -46.98 -32.22 -11.31
C THR A 390 -45.46 -32.11 -11.14
N PRO A 391 -44.80 -31.12 -11.75
CA PRO A 391 -43.36 -30.98 -11.69
C PRO A 391 -42.86 -30.66 -10.28
N ALA A 392 -41.58 -30.99 -10.02
CA ALA A 392 -40.91 -30.61 -8.78
C ALA A 392 -40.68 -29.10 -8.71
N THR A 393 -41.32 -28.45 -7.75
CA THR A 393 -41.24 -27.00 -7.50
C THR A 393 -41.05 -26.74 -6.00
N THR A 394 -40.79 -25.49 -5.59
CA THR A 394 -40.65 -25.14 -4.15
C THR A 394 -41.98 -25.16 -3.39
N ALA A 395 -43.10 -25.20 -4.10
CA ALA A 395 -44.45 -25.35 -3.56
C ALA A 395 -45.31 -26.10 -4.56
N ASN A 396 -46.24 -26.92 -4.07
CA ASN A 396 -47.12 -27.75 -4.89
C ASN A 396 -48.48 -27.92 -4.20
N ASN A 397 -49.51 -28.26 -4.97
CA ASN A 397 -50.87 -28.48 -4.50
C ASN A 397 -51.23 -29.94 -4.74
N ALA A 398 -51.76 -30.59 -3.70
CA ALA A 398 -52.16 -32.00 -3.73
C ALA A 398 -53.49 -32.20 -3.02
N LYS A 399 -54.18 -33.29 -3.35
CA LYS A 399 -55.45 -33.72 -2.75
C LYS A 399 -55.21 -34.84 -1.73
N PRO A 400 -56.15 -35.08 -0.81
CA PRO A 400 -56.13 -36.27 0.04
C PRO A 400 -55.95 -37.55 -0.80
N GLY A 401 -55.01 -38.40 -0.39
CA GLY A 401 -54.61 -39.62 -1.10
C GLY A 401 -53.47 -39.46 -2.12
N ASP A 402 -53.11 -38.23 -2.52
CA ASP A 402 -51.98 -38.02 -3.43
C ASP A 402 -50.64 -38.33 -2.76
N VAL A 403 -49.67 -38.79 -3.54
CA VAL A 403 -48.31 -39.08 -3.08
C VAL A 403 -47.39 -37.96 -3.53
N LEU A 404 -46.74 -37.31 -2.56
CA LEU A 404 -45.77 -36.26 -2.79
C LEU A 404 -44.35 -36.82 -2.67
N GLU A 405 -43.47 -36.52 -3.64
CA GLU A 405 -42.03 -36.78 -3.56
C GLU A 405 -41.29 -35.48 -3.22
N TYR A 406 -40.71 -35.42 -2.03
CA TYR A 406 -39.82 -34.34 -1.62
C TYR A 406 -38.38 -34.66 -2.03
N SER A 407 -37.70 -33.70 -2.65
CA SER A 407 -36.29 -33.79 -3.04
C SER A 407 -35.48 -32.65 -2.42
N PHE A 408 -34.26 -32.95 -2.00
CA PHE A 408 -33.35 -32.04 -1.31
C PHE A 408 -32.01 -32.06 -2.00
N THR A 409 -31.54 -30.91 -2.47
CA THR A 409 -30.19 -30.76 -3.00
C THR A 409 -29.40 -29.85 -2.10
N TYR A 410 -28.37 -30.39 -1.45
CA TYR A 410 -27.39 -29.61 -0.70
C TYR A 410 -26.18 -29.33 -1.59
N THR A 411 -25.71 -28.09 -1.62
CA THR A 411 -24.45 -27.71 -2.28
C THR A 411 -23.46 -27.20 -1.24
N ASN A 412 -22.25 -27.76 -1.26
CA ASN A 412 -21.16 -27.32 -0.43
C ASN A 412 -20.55 -26.04 -1.01
N ASN A 413 -21.07 -24.88 -0.59
CA ASN A 413 -20.53 -23.58 -0.99
C ASN A 413 -19.32 -23.14 -0.13
N THR A 414 -18.86 -24.01 0.78
CA THR A 414 -17.63 -23.77 1.53
C THR A 414 -16.41 -24.03 0.65
N GLN A 415 -15.28 -23.43 1.03
CA GLN A 415 -13.99 -23.63 0.36
C GLN A 415 -13.29 -24.92 0.81
N THR A 416 -13.88 -25.66 1.75
CA THR A 416 -13.34 -26.89 2.32
C THR A 416 -14.24 -28.09 1.98
N ALA A 417 -13.67 -29.29 1.95
CA ALA A 417 -14.48 -30.49 1.70
C ALA A 417 -15.26 -30.87 2.96
N LEU A 418 -16.57 -31.11 2.83
CA LEU A 418 -17.45 -31.46 3.95
C LEU A 418 -17.48 -32.98 4.16
N ALA A 419 -16.96 -33.45 5.29
CA ALA A 419 -17.00 -34.86 5.69
C ALA A 419 -17.99 -35.10 6.84
N ASN A 420 -18.54 -36.31 6.92
CA ASN A 420 -19.37 -36.79 8.04
C ASN A 420 -20.53 -35.84 8.41
N PHE A 421 -21.40 -35.56 7.45
CA PHE A 421 -22.53 -34.64 7.64
C PHE A 421 -23.88 -35.36 7.54
N THR A 422 -24.91 -34.77 8.13
CA THR A 422 -26.27 -35.32 8.11
C THR A 422 -27.25 -34.28 7.58
N MET A 423 -28.12 -34.69 6.66
CA MET A 423 -29.33 -33.93 6.31
C MET A 423 -30.53 -34.52 7.04
N LYS A 424 -31.43 -33.68 7.52
CA LYS A 424 -32.67 -34.10 8.19
C LYS A 424 -33.84 -33.29 7.67
N ASP A 425 -35.00 -33.94 7.57
CA ASP A 425 -36.26 -33.26 7.25
C ASP A 425 -37.41 -33.89 8.05
N SER A 426 -38.31 -33.05 8.54
CA SER A 426 -39.50 -33.49 9.27
C SER A 426 -40.62 -33.85 8.31
N ILE A 427 -41.34 -34.93 8.61
CA ILE A 427 -42.56 -35.31 7.90
C ILE A 427 -43.58 -34.18 8.04
N PRO A 428 -44.10 -33.61 6.93
CA PRO A 428 -45.10 -32.55 6.98
C PRO A 428 -46.36 -32.98 7.73
N ALA A 429 -47.00 -32.04 8.44
CA ALA A 429 -48.29 -32.27 9.07
C ALA A 429 -49.35 -32.69 8.02
N HIS A 430 -50.34 -33.47 8.46
CA HIS A 430 -51.41 -34.01 7.60
C HIS A 430 -50.91 -34.91 6.45
N THR A 431 -49.73 -35.49 6.60
CA THR A 431 -49.21 -36.49 5.68
C THR A 431 -48.74 -37.74 6.43
N THR A 432 -48.72 -38.87 5.75
CA THR A 432 -48.20 -40.14 6.24
C THR A 432 -46.96 -40.52 5.44
N TYR A 433 -45.85 -40.83 6.11
CA TYR A 433 -44.62 -41.27 5.44
C TYR A 433 -44.84 -42.57 4.64
N VAL A 434 -44.39 -42.58 3.40
CA VAL A 434 -44.37 -43.81 2.58
C VAL A 434 -43.15 -44.63 2.99
N SER A 435 -43.38 -45.77 3.66
CA SER A 435 -42.31 -46.63 4.16
C SER A 435 -41.33 -47.05 3.06
N GLY A 436 -40.02 -46.99 3.36
CA GLY A 436 -38.96 -47.32 2.41
C GLY A 436 -38.72 -46.30 1.28
N SER A 437 -39.40 -45.14 1.28
CA SER A 437 -39.26 -44.14 0.22
C SER A 437 -38.03 -43.24 0.35
N ALA A 438 -37.42 -43.17 1.53
CA ALA A 438 -36.22 -42.37 1.75
C ALA A 438 -35.02 -42.93 0.95
N ALA A 439 -34.43 -42.10 0.09
CA ALA A 439 -33.34 -42.53 -0.78
C ALA A 439 -32.31 -41.41 -1.01
N CYS A 440 -31.07 -41.81 -1.34
CA CYS A 440 -30.03 -40.93 -1.83
C CYS A 440 -30.02 -41.01 -3.37
N VAL A 441 -30.22 -39.89 -4.04
CA VAL A 441 -30.42 -39.81 -5.50
C VAL A 441 -29.15 -39.39 -6.22
N GLY A 442 -28.43 -38.42 -5.66
CA GLY A 442 -27.18 -37.91 -6.20
C GLY A 442 -26.11 -37.94 -5.12
N THR A 443 -25.16 -38.86 -5.21
CA THR A 443 -24.03 -38.93 -4.29
C THR A 443 -22.75 -39.01 -5.12
N PRO A 444 -21.81 -38.05 -4.97
CA PRO A 444 -20.52 -38.11 -5.66
C PRO A 444 -19.75 -39.40 -5.35
N SER A 445 -18.89 -39.83 -6.28
CA SER A 445 -18.07 -41.02 -6.11
C SER A 445 -17.20 -40.92 -4.85
N GLY A 446 -17.16 -42.00 -4.08
CA GLY A 446 -16.39 -42.07 -2.82
C GLY A 446 -17.10 -41.47 -1.62
N LEU A 447 -18.28 -40.87 -1.74
CA LEU A 447 -19.13 -40.51 -0.60
C LEU A 447 -20.23 -41.56 -0.42
N THR A 448 -20.44 -42.04 0.80
CA THR A 448 -21.55 -42.94 1.13
C THR A 448 -22.71 -42.16 1.71
N CYS A 449 -23.93 -42.63 1.48
CA CYS A 449 -25.15 -42.03 1.99
C CYS A 449 -26.09 -43.12 2.50
N THR A 450 -26.61 -42.94 3.71
CA THR A 450 -27.52 -43.91 4.35
C THR A 450 -28.77 -43.20 4.88
N PRO A 451 -29.94 -43.42 4.27
CA PRO A 451 -31.21 -42.93 4.80
C PRO A 451 -31.62 -43.73 6.05
N SER A 452 -32.28 -43.07 6.99
CA SER A 452 -32.77 -43.63 8.25
C SER A 452 -34.02 -42.89 8.73
N GLY A 453 -34.81 -43.54 9.58
CA GLY A 453 -36.07 -43.01 10.09
C GLY A 453 -37.30 -43.38 9.23
N PRO A 454 -38.48 -42.84 9.56
CA PRO A 454 -38.68 -41.71 10.47
C PRO A 454 -38.51 -42.09 11.95
N THR A 455 -37.78 -41.29 12.71
CA THR A 455 -37.68 -41.37 14.17
C THR A 455 -38.18 -40.06 14.74
N GLY A 456 -39.23 -40.10 15.57
CA GLY A 456 -39.88 -38.87 16.07
C GLY A 456 -40.45 -37.98 14.96
N GLY A 457 -40.82 -38.55 13.81
CA GLY A 457 -41.34 -37.79 12.67
C GLY A 457 -40.26 -37.14 11.79
N THR A 458 -38.99 -37.51 11.93
CA THR A 458 -37.89 -36.95 11.12
C THR A 458 -37.17 -38.03 10.32
N ILE A 459 -36.95 -37.79 9.03
CA ILE A 459 -36.08 -38.58 8.14
C ILE A 459 -34.67 -38.00 8.20
N GLN A 460 -33.65 -38.86 8.20
CA GLN A 460 -32.25 -38.46 8.23
C GLN A 460 -31.45 -39.20 7.15
N TRP A 461 -30.62 -38.48 6.40
CA TRP A 461 -29.60 -39.01 5.50
C TRP A 461 -28.23 -38.73 6.07
N THR A 462 -27.47 -39.78 6.37
CA THR A 462 -26.12 -39.68 6.92
C THR A 462 -25.11 -39.88 5.81
N TYR A 463 -24.24 -38.90 5.59
CA TYR A 463 -23.17 -38.93 4.59
C TYR A 463 -21.82 -39.16 5.26
N GLY A 464 -21.05 -40.13 4.78
CA GLY A 464 -19.76 -40.52 5.38
C GLY A 464 -18.84 -41.27 4.42
N ASN A 465 -17.73 -41.80 4.95
CA ASN A 465 -16.69 -42.54 4.21
C ASN A 465 -16.13 -41.80 2.98
N GLY A 466 -16.08 -40.47 3.05
CA GLY A 466 -15.63 -39.58 1.99
C GLY A 466 -15.91 -38.12 2.36
N ALA A 467 -15.77 -37.21 1.40
CA ALA A 467 -16.10 -35.80 1.60
C ALA A 467 -16.77 -35.21 0.35
N LEU A 468 -17.72 -34.31 0.57
CA LEU A 468 -18.32 -33.51 -0.49
C LEU A 468 -17.36 -32.36 -0.83
N ALA A 469 -16.78 -32.38 -2.02
CA ALA A 469 -15.84 -31.36 -2.48
C ALA A 469 -16.48 -29.95 -2.52
N PRO A 470 -15.68 -28.86 -2.49
CA PRO A 470 -16.17 -27.52 -2.76
C PRO A 470 -16.97 -27.45 -4.05
N ASN A 471 -18.11 -26.74 -4.03
CA ASN A 471 -19.11 -26.65 -5.09
C ASN A 471 -19.78 -27.99 -5.48
N GLY A 472 -19.46 -29.09 -4.76
CA GLY A 472 -20.12 -30.38 -4.95
C GLY A 472 -21.52 -30.37 -4.35
N SER A 473 -22.42 -31.16 -4.94
CA SER A 473 -23.78 -31.32 -4.44
C SER A 473 -24.14 -32.78 -4.12
N VAL A 474 -25.04 -32.95 -3.17
CA VAL A 474 -25.73 -34.22 -2.90
C VAL A 474 -27.24 -34.02 -3.02
N THR A 475 -27.94 -35.05 -3.48
CA THR A 475 -29.41 -35.05 -3.57
C THR A 475 -30.01 -36.23 -2.82
N ALA A 476 -31.02 -35.97 -2.00
CA ALA A 476 -31.80 -36.96 -1.26
C ALA A 476 -33.30 -36.77 -1.51
N LYS A 477 -34.10 -37.80 -1.25
CA LYS A 477 -35.56 -37.73 -1.39
C LYS A 477 -36.31 -38.61 -0.41
N PHE A 478 -37.60 -38.31 -0.21
CA PHE A 478 -38.58 -39.22 0.42
C PHE A 478 -39.99 -38.93 -0.10
N ARG A 479 -40.95 -39.81 0.21
CA ARG A 479 -42.35 -39.66 -0.18
C ARG A 479 -43.29 -39.67 1.02
N VAL A 480 -44.41 -38.97 0.86
CA VAL A 480 -45.53 -38.97 1.81
C VAL A 480 -46.85 -39.08 1.06
N THR A 481 -47.88 -39.61 1.72
CA THR A 481 -49.27 -39.61 1.26
C THR A 481 -50.05 -38.54 2.02
N VAL A 482 -50.84 -37.73 1.33
CA VAL A 482 -51.71 -36.72 1.96
C VAL A 482 -52.89 -37.42 2.64
N ASN A 483 -53.17 -37.09 3.91
CA ASN A 483 -54.21 -37.74 4.73
C ASN A 483 -55.64 -37.27 4.41
#